data_AF-A0A958C3H6-F1
#
_entry.id   AF-A0A958C3H6-F1
#
_cell.length_a   1.000
_cell.length_b   1.000
_cell.length_c   1.000
_cell.angle_alpha   90.00
_cell.angle_beta   90.00
_cell.angle_gamma   90.00
#
_symmetry.space_group_name_H-M   'P 1'
#
loop_
_entity.id
_entity.type
_entity.pdbx_description
1 polymer ?
#
loop_
_entity_poly.entity_id
_entity_poly.type
_entity_poly.pdbx_seq_one_letter_code
_entity_poly.pdbx_strand_id
1 'polypeptide(L)' 'MKITIFAAGSRGDIQPCIALGRGLQQAGYQVSLAAPQDFAGFVGEHGLAFRP' A
#
# COMPACT_ATOMS: atom_id res chain seq x y z
N MET A 1 1.90 8.48 -13.83
CA MET A 1 1.55 9.26 -12.60
C MET A 1 1.98 8.49 -11.37
N LYS A 2 2.38 9.17 -10.29
CA LYS A 2 2.75 8.54 -9.01
C LYS A 2 1.62 8.77 -7.99
N ILE A 3 1.19 7.71 -7.32
CA ILE A 3 0.11 7.74 -6.33
C ILE A 3 0.66 7.21 -5.01
N THR A 4 0.46 7.96 -3.93
CA THR A 4 0.72 7.46 -2.57
C THR A 4 -0.62 7.28 -1.88
N ILE A 5 -0.88 6.06 -1.41
CA ILE A 5 -2.05 5.76 -0.58
C ILE A 5 -1.57 5.86 0.87
N PHE A 6 -2.26 6.67 1.67
CA PHE A 6 -2.01 6.74 3.11
C PHE A 6 -3.01 5.85 3.83
N ALA A 7 -2.51 4.98 4.70
CA ALA A 7 -3.33 4.10 5.51
C ALA A 7 -2.77 4.09 6.94
N ALA A 8 -3.60 4.45 7.90
CA ALA A 8 -3.26 4.43 9.31
C ALA A 8 -4.30 3.62 10.07
N GLY A 9 -3.86 2.88 11.08
CA GLY A 9 -4.73 2.05 11.90
C GLY A 9 -4.33 0.58 11.92
N SER A 10 -5.34 -0.28 12.00
CA SER A 10 -5.22 -1.73 12.14
C SER A 10 -5.06 -2.42 10.78
N ARG A 11 -4.87 -3.75 10.78
CA ARG A 11 -4.88 -4.54 9.55
C ARG A 11 -6.16 -4.34 8.71
N GLY A 12 -7.31 -4.10 9.36
CA GLY A 12 -8.57 -3.84 8.67
C GLY A 12 -8.54 -2.55 7.83
N ASP A 13 -7.72 -1.59 8.22
CA ASP A 13 -7.51 -0.33 7.50
C ASP A 13 -6.44 -0.49 6.41
N ILE A 14 -5.38 -1.26 6.67
CA ILE A 14 -4.25 -1.43 5.74
C ILE A 14 -4.60 -2.35 4.56
N GLN A 15 -5.30 -3.46 4.81
CA GLN A 15 -5.53 -4.50 3.80
C GLN A 15 -6.36 -4.02 2.59
N PRO A 16 -7.45 -3.23 2.75
CA PRO A 16 -8.17 -2.65 1.62
C PRO A 16 -7.30 -1.69 0.79
N CYS A 17 -6.42 -0.93 1.44
CA CYS A 17 -5.50 -0.02 0.75
C CYS A 17 -4.45 -0.77 -0.07
N ILE A 18 -3.99 -1.94 0.39
CA ILE A 18 -3.15 -2.85 -0.40
C ILE A 18 -3.91 -3.33 -1.63
N ALA A 19 -5.16 -3.78 -1.48
CA ALA A 19 -5.98 -4.25 -2.61
C ALA A 19 -6.17 -3.14 -3.67
N LEU A 20 -6.49 -1.92 -3.23
CA LEU A 20 -6.58 -0.75 -4.10
C LEU A 20 -5.25 -0.45 -4.79
N GLY A 21 -4.15 -0.47 -4.04
CA GLY A 21 -2.82 -0.20 -4.57
C GLY A 21 -2.41 -1.17 -5.67
N ARG A 22 -2.73 -2.46 -5.51
CA ARG A 22 -2.50 -3.48 -6.54
C ARG A 22 -3.35 -3.25 -7.79
N GLY A 23 -4.63 -2.90 -7.62
CA GLY A 23 -5.49 -2.55 -8.75
C GLY A 23 -4.95 -1.34 -9.54
N LEU A 24 -4.45 -0.33 -8.83
CA LEU A 24 -3.82 0.84 -9.46
C LEU A 24 -2.50 0.48 -10.15
N GLN A 25 -1.67 -0.39 -9.57
CA GLN A 25 -0.47 -0.90 -10.27
C GLN A 25 -0.84 -1.64 -11.56
N GLN A 26 -1.87 -2.49 -11.53
CA GLN A 26 -2.36 -3.21 -12.72
C GLN A 26 -2.88 -2.26 -13.80
N ALA A 27 -3.45 -1.12 -13.40
CA ALA A 27 -3.86 -0.06 -14.32
C ALA A 27 -2.67 0.80 -14.85
N GLY A 28 -1.43 0.47 -14.49
CA GLY A 28 -0.22 1.13 -15.00
C GLY A 28 0.29 2.31 -14.15
N TYR A 29 -0.25 2.52 -12.94
CA TYR A 29 0.23 3.57 -12.04
C TYR A 29 1.42 3.11 -11.19
N GLN A 30 2.31 4.05 -10.87
CA GLN A 30 3.33 3.82 -9.84
C GLN A 30 2.70 4.11 -8.48
N VAL A 31 2.63 3.10 -7.62
CA VAL A 31 1.93 3.19 -6.33
C VAL A 31 2.87 2.89 -5.18
N SER A 32 2.76 3.68 -4.12
CA SER A 32 3.33 3.39 -2.81
C SER A 32 2.28 3.47 -1.70
N LEU A 33 2.46 2.69 -0.63
CA LEU A 33 1.61 2.74 0.56
C LEU A 33 2.40 3.33 1.73
N ALA A 34 1.90 4.44 2.28
CA ALA A 34 2.37 5.04 3.52
C ALA A 34 1.57 4.45 4.69
N ALA A 35 2.24 3.73 5.59
CA ALA A 35 1.60 3.01 6.69
C ALA A 35 2.55 2.83 7.89
N PRO A 36 2.04 2.52 9.10
CA PRO A 36 2.89 2.25 10.25
C PRO A 36 3.95 1.18 9.95
N GLN A 37 5.15 1.37 10.51
CA GLN A 37 6.33 0.54 10.21
C GLN A 37 6.11 -0.96 10.44
N ASP A 38 5.26 -1.34 11.38
CA ASP A 38 4.90 -2.73 11.68
C ASP A 38 4.26 -3.45 10.48
N PHE A 39 3.68 -2.70 9.53
CA PHE A 39 3.07 -3.26 8.32
C PHE A 39 4.00 -3.28 7.10
N ALA A 40 5.25 -2.83 7.22
CA ALA A 40 6.20 -2.79 6.10
C ALA A 40 6.34 -4.17 5.41
N GLY A 41 6.47 -5.24 6.20
CA GLY A 41 6.53 -6.61 5.68
C GLY A 41 5.24 -7.00 4.96
N PHE A 42 4.09 -6.75 5.58
CA PHE A 42 2.78 -7.08 5.00
C PHE A 42 2.52 -6.37 3.65
N VAL A 43 2.95 -5.11 3.52
CA VAL A 43 2.87 -4.34 2.28
C VAL A 43 3.83 -4.91 1.22
N GLY A 44 5.06 -5.20 1.62
CA GLY A 44 6.10 -5.75 0.73
C GLY A 44 5.73 -7.12 0.17
N GLU A 45 5.13 -8.00 0.97
CA GLU A 45 4.60 -9.31 0.53
C GLU A 45 3.60 -9.21 -0.63
N HIS A 46 2.92 -8.07 -0.75
CA HIS A 46 1.94 -7.80 -1.80
C HIS A 46 2.51 -7.04 -3.01
N GLY A 47 3.82 -6.81 -3.05
CA GLY A 47 4.52 -6.18 -4.18
C GLY A 47 4.32 -4.66 -4.28
N LEU A 48 3.88 -4.01 -3.19
CA LEU A 48 3.74 -2.55 -3.12
C LEU A 48 4.98 -1.90 -2.51
N ALA A 49 5.33 -0.71 -3.01
CA ALA A 49 6.40 0.08 -2.40
C ALA A 49 5.91 0.65 -1.06
N PHE A 50 6.65 0.39 0.01
CA PHE A 50 6.33 0.87 1.35
C PHE A 50 6.95 2.25 1.65
N ARG A 51 6.23 3.08 2.41
CA ARG A 51 6.70 4.33 3.01
C ARG A 51 6.30 4.32 4.50
N PRO A 52 7.20 4.64 5.43
CA PRO A 52 6.85 4.79 6.85
C PRO A 52 6.02 6.05 7.09
#